data_AF-A0A0G0KFC5-F1
#
_entry.id   AF-A0A0G0KFC5-F1
#
_cell.length_a   1.000
_cell.length_b   1.000
_cell.length_c   1.000
_cell.angle_alpha   90.00
_cell.angle_beta   90.00
_cell.angle_gamma   90.00
#
_symmetry.space_group_name_H-M   'P 1'
#
loop_
_entity.id
_entity.type
_entity.pdbx_description
1 polymer ?
#
loop_
_entity_poly.entity_id
_entity_poly.type
_entity_poly.pdbx_seq_one_letter_code
_entity_poly.pdbx_strand_id
1 'polypeptide(L)'
;FLVNEPKFMSPLAKSKADNPELTERFHIIIAGSELGNGYSELNDPVDQYQRFLEQQHARDAGDEEAQMMDIDYVEMLEYGMPPTSGYAHSERLFWFLEGVSAREATLFPQMKLKLDESVGEIYPDFKAPTKSKE
;
A
#
# COMPACT_ATOMS: atom_id res chain seq x y z
N PHE A 1 -8.04 -15.98 7.75
CA PHE A 1 -8.15 -14.52 7.93
C PHE A 1 -7.35 -14.13 9.16
N LEU A 2 -6.45 -13.17 9.02
CA LEU A 2 -5.93 -12.39 10.15
C LEU A 2 -6.90 -11.21 10.32
N VAL A 3 -7.25 -10.85 11.56
CA VAL A 3 -8.31 -9.87 11.84
C VAL A 3 -7.97 -9.01 13.04
N ASN A 4 -8.59 -7.85 13.13
CA ASN A 4 -8.48 -6.90 14.24
C ASN A 4 -7.05 -6.35 14.43
N GLU A 5 -6.46 -5.81 13.37
CA GLU A 5 -5.15 -5.19 13.41
C GLU A 5 -5.13 -3.92 14.30
N PRO A 6 -4.01 -3.65 14.99
CA PRO A 6 -3.85 -2.43 15.79
C PRO A 6 -4.09 -1.14 15.01
N LYS A 7 -4.69 -0.14 15.68
CA LYS A 7 -5.03 1.19 15.13
C LYS A 7 -3.83 1.91 14.54
N PHE A 8 -2.68 1.89 15.22
CA PHE A 8 -1.48 2.61 14.78
C PHE A 8 -0.90 2.10 13.45
N MET A 9 -1.21 0.86 13.03
CA MET A 9 -0.81 0.31 11.72
C MET A 9 -1.90 0.48 10.65
N SER A 10 -3.07 1.00 11.02
CA SER A 10 -4.26 1.01 10.17
C SER A 10 -4.92 2.41 10.19
N PRO A 11 -4.24 3.44 9.65
CA PRO A 11 -4.68 4.83 9.75
C PRO A 11 -6.02 5.11 9.06
N LEU A 12 -6.45 4.26 8.14
CA LEU A 12 -7.70 4.40 7.38
C LEU A 12 -8.82 3.45 7.85
N ALA A 13 -8.49 2.47 8.70
CA ALA A 13 -9.46 1.48 9.14
C ALA A 13 -10.23 1.98 10.38
N LYS A 14 -11.55 1.79 10.35
CA LYS A 14 -12.42 2.15 11.46
C LYS A 14 -12.03 1.42 12.74
N SER A 15 -11.98 2.13 13.85
CA SER A 15 -11.74 1.52 15.16
C SER A 15 -12.90 0.62 15.56
N LYS A 16 -12.58 -0.47 16.24
CA LYS A 16 -13.58 -1.41 16.72
C LYS A 16 -14.35 -0.80 17.91
N ALA A 17 -15.67 -0.99 17.93
CA ALA A 17 -16.54 -0.37 18.94
C ALA A 17 -16.28 -0.84 20.38
N ASP A 18 -15.84 -2.08 20.57
CA ASP A 18 -15.54 -2.68 21.88
C ASP A 18 -14.09 -2.48 22.34
N ASN A 19 -13.17 -2.22 21.42
CA ASN A 19 -11.75 -1.96 21.70
C ASN A 19 -11.15 -0.97 20.67
N PRO A 20 -11.10 0.33 21.00
CA PRO A 20 -10.61 1.38 20.09
C PRO A 20 -9.13 1.24 19.65
N GLU A 21 -8.33 0.46 20.38
CA GLU A 21 -6.93 0.17 20.05
C GLU A 21 -6.79 -0.78 18.84
N LEU A 22 -7.89 -1.47 18.49
CA LEU A 22 -7.99 -2.36 17.34
C LEU A 22 -8.89 -1.75 16.27
N THR A 23 -8.77 -2.26 15.05
CA THR A 23 -9.57 -1.83 13.90
C THR A 23 -10.42 -2.95 13.34
N GLU A 24 -11.48 -2.60 12.63
CA GLU A 24 -12.32 -3.55 11.90
C GLU A 24 -11.68 -3.92 10.55
N ARG A 25 -10.46 -4.48 10.62
CA ARG A 25 -9.65 -4.86 9.47
C ARG A 25 -9.42 -6.37 9.43
N PHE A 26 -9.19 -6.88 8.22
CA PHE A 26 -8.81 -8.26 7.98
C PHE A 26 -7.87 -8.42 6.79
N HIS A 27 -7.02 -9.44 6.87
CA HIS A 27 -6.17 -9.89 5.78
C HIS A 27 -6.49 -11.34 5.40
N ILE A 28 -6.49 -11.63 4.10
CA ILE A 28 -6.55 -12.99 3.57
C ILE A 28 -5.12 -13.48 3.43
N ILE A 29 -4.76 -14.49 4.21
CA ILE A 29 -3.43 -15.11 4.18
C ILE A 29 -3.54 -16.52 3.62
N ILE A 30 -2.75 -16.83 2.58
CA ILE A 30 -2.59 -18.17 2.01
C ILE A 30 -1.10 -18.45 1.88
N ALA A 31 -0.67 -19.64 2.31
CA ALA A 31 0.73 -20.08 2.24
C ALA A 31 1.75 -19.06 2.79
N GLY A 32 1.38 -18.33 3.85
CA GLY A 32 2.23 -17.32 4.48
C GLY A 32 2.33 -15.98 3.74
N SER A 33 1.57 -15.78 2.67
CA SER A 33 1.51 -14.51 1.92
C SER A 33 0.15 -13.85 2.08
N GLU A 34 0.12 -12.52 2.10
CA GLU A 34 -1.11 -11.73 2.01
C GLU A 34 -1.61 -11.68 0.57
N LEU A 35 -2.88 -12.05 0.38
CA LEU A 35 -3.59 -12.05 -0.90
C LEU A 35 -4.69 -10.99 -0.95
N GLY A 36 -5.15 -10.48 0.18
CA GLY A 36 -6.15 -9.42 0.21
C GLY A 36 -6.18 -8.71 1.55
N ASN A 37 -6.67 -7.49 1.50
CA ASN A 37 -6.79 -6.59 2.65
C ASN A 37 -8.15 -5.91 2.55
N GLY A 38 -8.91 -5.94 3.63
CA GLY A 38 -10.22 -5.28 3.70
C GLY A 38 -10.48 -4.75 5.10
N TYR A 39 -11.29 -3.70 5.17
CA TYR A 39 -11.64 -3.06 6.43
C TYR A 39 -12.95 -2.28 6.30
N SER A 40 -13.61 -2.05 7.43
CA SER A 40 -14.59 -0.98 7.53
C SER A 40 -13.86 0.35 7.38
N GLU A 41 -14.29 1.18 6.44
CA GLU A 41 -13.69 2.48 6.16
C GLU A 41 -13.90 3.43 7.34
N LEU A 42 -12.86 4.17 7.72
CA LEU A 42 -12.99 5.27 8.66
C LEU A 42 -13.72 6.43 7.99
N ASN A 43 -14.93 6.71 8.47
CA ASN A 43 -15.80 7.73 7.91
C ASN A 43 -16.02 8.94 8.85
N ASP A 44 -15.23 9.04 9.94
CA ASP A 44 -15.22 10.19 10.83
C ASP A 44 -14.08 11.15 10.40
N PRO A 45 -14.38 12.35 9.88
CA PRO A 45 -13.37 13.29 9.41
C PRO A 45 -12.41 13.74 10.51
N VAL A 46 -12.89 13.85 11.76
CA VAL A 46 -12.07 14.33 12.87
C VAL A 46 -11.05 13.26 13.28
N ASP A 47 -11.48 12.00 13.38
CA ASP A 47 -10.55 10.88 13.65
C ASP A 47 -9.57 10.70 12.49
N GLN A 48 -10.04 10.79 11.23
CA GLN A 48 -9.17 10.69 10.06
C GLN A 48 -8.09 11.78 10.04
N TYR A 49 -8.47 13.03 10.36
CA TYR A 49 -7.52 14.14 10.46
C TYR A 49 -6.46 13.91 11.54
N GLN A 50 -6.85 13.46 12.73
CA GLN A 50 -5.88 13.17 13.80
C GLN A 50 -4.91 12.06 13.41
N ARG A 51 -5.39 11.00 12.74
CA ARG A 51 -4.53 9.91 12.26
C ARG A 51 -3.56 10.38 11.20
N PHE A 52 -3.98 11.25 10.29
CA PHE A 52 -3.06 11.83 9.32
C PHE A 52 -2.03 12.78 9.97
N LEU A 53 -2.40 13.51 11.03
CA LEU A 53 -1.42 14.32 11.77
C LEU A 53 -0.33 13.43 12.39
N GLU A 54 -0.72 12.30 12.99
CA GLU A 54 0.21 11.31 13.53
C GLU A 54 1.14 10.73 12.44
N GLN A 55 0.59 10.38 11.28
CA GLN A 55 1.37 9.88 10.14
C GLN A 55 2.32 10.94 9.58
N GLN A 56 1.87 12.20 9.48
CA GLN A 56 2.72 13.31 9.05
C GLN A 56 3.88 13.53 10.03
N HIS A 57 3.63 13.47 11.34
CA HIS A 57 4.70 13.55 12.34
C HIS A 57 5.69 12.39 12.22
N ALA A 58 5.22 11.17 11.96
CA ALA A 58 6.09 10.01 11.73
C ALA A 58 6.98 10.22 10.48
N ARG A 59 6.39 10.76 9.41
CA ARG A 59 7.11 11.12 8.18
C ARG A 59 8.17 12.19 8.43
N ASP A 60 7.83 13.25 9.15
CA ASP A 60 8.76 14.33 9.50
C ASP A 60 9.89 13.82 10.42
N ALA A 61 9.64 12.75 11.18
CA ALA A 61 10.65 12.04 11.97
C ALA A 61 11.51 11.06 11.17
N GLY A 62 11.25 10.89 9.86
CA GLY A 62 12.04 10.09 8.93
C GLY A 62 11.43 8.75 8.52
N ASP A 63 10.15 8.49 8.79
CA ASP A 63 9.44 7.33 8.26
C ASP A 63 9.01 7.59 6.80
N GLU A 64 9.75 7.04 5.84
CA GLU A 64 9.48 7.21 4.40
C GLU A 64 8.19 6.51 3.93
N GLU A 65 7.67 5.54 4.70
CA GLU A 65 6.47 4.75 4.37
C GLU A 65 5.20 5.32 5.04
N ALA A 66 5.34 6.28 5.96
CA ALA A 66 4.21 6.93 6.61
C ALA A 66 3.38 7.75 5.60
N GLN A 67 2.06 7.73 5.78
CA GLN A 67 1.14 8.40 4.86
C GLN A 67 1.28 9.92 4.94
N MET A 68 1.20 10.59 3.79
CA MET A 68 1.11 12.05 3.74
C MET A 68 -0.31 12.49 4.12
N MET A 69 -0.40 13.62 4.84
CA MET A 69 -1.69 14.27 5.12
C MET A 69 -2.37 14.69 3.82
N ASP A 70 -3.59 14.21 3.59
CA ASP A 70 -4.48 14.66 2.53
C ASP A 70 -5.67 15.41 3.15
N ILE A 71 -5.58 16.74 3.17
CA ILE A 71 -6.61 17.60 3.76
C ILE A 71 -7.88 17.64 2.91
N ASP A 72 -7.75 17.49 1.59
CA ASP A 72 -8.89 17.49 0.67
C ASP A 72 -9.71 16.21 0.90
N TYR A 73 -9.06 15.07 1.14
CA TYR A 73 -9.74 13.83 1.54
C TYR A 73 -10.50 13.97 2.86
N VAL A 74 -9.91 14.63 3.86
CA VAL A 74 -10.60 14.92 5.14
C VAL A 74 -11.82 15.80 4.90
N GLU A 75 -11.69 16.86 4.10
CA GLU A 75 -12.82 17.73 3.73
C GLU A 75 -13.94 16.92 3.05
N MET A 76 -13.59 16.00 2.14
CA MET A 76 -14.57 15.14 1.48
C MET A 76 -15.37 14.27 2.46
N LEU A 77 -14.75 13.80 3.55
CA LEU A 77 -15.44 13.02 4.58
C LEU A 77 -16.48 13.87 5.35
N GLU A 78 -16.27 15.19 5.48
CA GLU A 78 -17.22 16.11 6.13
C GLU A 78 -18.55 16.22 5.38
N TYR A 79 -18.55 16.05 4.06
CA TYR A 79 -19.77 16.01 3.25
C TYR A 79 -20.61 14.73 3.47
N GLY A 80 -20.06 13.76 4.21
CA GLY A 80 -20.78 12.58 4.69
C GLY A 80 -20.53 11.33 3.86
N MET A 81 -19.51 10.57 4.25
CA MET A 81 -19.30 9.21 3.75
C MET A 81 -20.21 8.21 4.49
N PRO A 82 -21.06 7.42 3.79
CA PRO A 82 -21.88 6.40 4.42
C PRO A 82 -21.00 5.29 5.02
N PRO A 83 -21.51 4.50 5.99
CA PRO A 83 -20.83 3.30 6.45
C PRO A 83 -20.47 2.40 5.26
N THR A 84 -19.16 2.20 5.04
CA THR A 84 -18.62 1.53 3.86
C THR A 84 -17.55 0.54 4.29
N SER A 85 -17.34 -0.50 3.49
CA SER A 85 -16.20 -1.41 3.64
C SER A 85 -15.41 -1.44 2.35
N GLY A 86 -14.10 -1.23 2.45
CA GLY A 86 -13.16 -1.40 1.37
C GLY A 86 -12.60 -2.81 1.36
N TYR A 87 -12.30 -3.32 0.17
CA TYR A 87 -11.63 -4.59 -0.01
C TYR A 87 -10.83 -4.61 -1.30
N ALA A 88 -9.58 -5.05 -1.21
CA ALA A 88 -8.71 -5.24 -2.34
C ALA A 88 -8.11 -6.65 -2.34
N HIS A 89 -7.84 -7.16 -3.54
CA HIS A 89 -7.16 -8.43 -3.74
C HIS A 89 -5.89 -8.24 -4.55
N SER A 90 -4.87 -9.02 -4.25
CA SER A 90 -3.57 -9.01 -4.92
C SER A 90 -3.56 -9.96 -6.12
N GLU A 91 -2.80 -9.60 -7.15
CA GLU A 91 -2.41 -10.48 -8.26
C GLU A 91 -1.75 -11.79 -7.79
N ARG A 92 -1.22 -11.83 -6.57
CA ARG A 92 -0.70 -13.05 -5.92
C ARG A 92 -1.69 -14.19 -5.93
N LEU A 93 -3.01 -13.92 -5.87
CA LEU A 93 -4.02 -14.98 -5.97
C LEU A 93 -3.84 -15.80 -7.25
N PHE A 94 -3.64 -15.13 -8.38
CA PHE A 94 -3.43 -15.80 -9.65
C PHE A 94 -2.15 -16.63 -9.63
N TRP A 95 -1.05 -16.07 -9.10
CA TRP A 95 0.23 -16.78 -8.98
C TRP A 95 0.10 -18.05 -8.15
N PHE A 96 -0.65 -18.01 -7.04
CA PHE A 96 -0.91 -19.18 -6.21
C PHE A 96 -1.79 -20.22 -6.90
N LEU A 97 -2.81 -19.80 -7.63
CA LEU A 97 -3.71 -20.71 -8.34
C LEU A 97 -3.00 -21.42 -9.50
N GLU A 98 -2.16 -20.70 -10.24
CA GLU A 98 -1.35 -21.25 -11.34
C GLU A 98 -0.09 -21.99 -10.85
N GLY A 99 0.31 -21.79 -9.59
CA GLY A 99 1.52 -22.39 -9.03
C GLY A 99 2.81 -21.84 -9.64
N VAL A 100 2.81 -20.59 -10.08
CA VAL A 100 3.95 -19.92 -10.72
C VAL A 100 4.44 -18.73 -9.89
N SER A 101 5.67 -18.31 -10.12
CA SER A 101 6.20 -17.09 -9.49
C SER A 101 5.63 -15.82 -10.13
N ALA A 102 5.72 -14.69 -9.41
CA ALA A 102 5.36 -13.36 -9.92
C ALA A 102 5.97 -13.05 -11.28
N ARG A 103 7.25 -13.42 -11.47
CA ARG A 103 7.99 -13.15 -12.70
C ARG A 103 7.50 -13.96 -13.88
N GLU A 104 7.00 -15.17 -13.63
CA GLU A 104 6.44 -16.05 -14.67
C GLU A 104 5.02 -15.66 -15.05
N ALA A 105 4.24 -15.13 -14.09
CA ALA A 105 2.89 -14.67 -14.34
C ALA A 105 2.81 -13.28 -14.99
N THR A 106 3.81 -12.42 -14.81
CA THR A 106 3.84 -11.09 -15.42
C THR A 106 4.45 -11.15 -16.82
N LEU A 107 3.71 -10.75 -17.85
CA LEU A 107 4.15 -10.80 -19.26
C LEU A 107 5.48 -10.07 -19.50
N PHE A 108 5.66 -8.89 -18.90
CA PHE A 108 6.86 -8.07 -19.00
C PHE A 108 7.31 -7.65 -17.59
N PRO A 109 7.98 -8.54 -16.84
CA PRO A 109 8.35 -8.24 -15.47
C PRO A 109 9.43 -7.15 -15.44
N GLN A 110 9.52 -6.39 -14.35
CA GLN A 110 10.59 -5.42 -14.20
C GLN A 110 11.95 -6.13 -14.16
N MET A 111 12.78 -5.86 -15.17
CA MET A 111 14.11 -6.42 -15.30
C MET A 111 15.16 -5.40 -14.90
N LYS A 112 16.27 -5.86 -14.33
CA LYS A 112 17.47 -5.01 -14.24
C LYS A 112 17.96 -4.73 -15.66
N LEU A 113 18.14 -3.44 -15.99
CA LEU A 113 18.72 -3.03 -17.26
C LEU A 113 20.08 -3.71 -17.43
N LYS A 114 20.24 -4.45 -18.54
CA LYS A 114 21.51 -4.96 -19.02
C LYS A 114 21.70 -4.39 -20.42
N LEU A 115 22.70 -3.52 -20.56
CA LEU A 115 23.10 -3.03 -21.86
C LEU A 115 23.92 -4.14 -22.52
N ASP A 116 23.58 -4.45 -23.76
CA ASP A 116 24.41 -5.32 -24.58
C ASP A 116 25.71 -4.59 -24.96
N GLU A 117 26.78 -5.34 -25.22
CA GLU A 117 28.07 -4.77 -25.61
C GLU A 117 27.95 -3.95 -26.90
N SER A 118 27.04 -4.36 -27.80
CA SER A 118 26.75 -3.65 -29.06
C SER A 118 26.11 -2.27 -28.87
N VAL A 119 25.56 -1.94 -27.70
CA VAL A 119 24.89 -0.63 -27.48
C VAL A 119 25.89 0.52 -27.62
N GLY A 120 27.13 0.34 -27.15
CA GLY A 120 28.19 1.34 -27.30
C GLY A 120 28.67 1.51 -28.74
N GLU A 121 28.55 0.47 -29.56
CA GLU A 121 28.88 0.53 -30.99
C GLU A 121 27.80 1.25 -31.80
N ILE A 122 26.53 1.00 -31.47
CA ILE A 122 25.38 1.56 -32.20
C ILE A 122 25.09 3.01 -31.74
N TYR A 123 25.27 3.29 -30.46
CA TYR A 123 24.97 4.59 -29.84
C TYR A 123 26.18 5.12 -29.07
N PRO A 124 27.19 5.68 -29.76
CA PRO A 124 28.45 6.12 -29.13
C PRO A 124 28.26 7.25 -28.10
N ASP A 125 27.20 8.04 -28.22
CA ASP A 125 26.87 9.12 -27.29
C ASP A 125 25.92 8.69 -26.14
N PHE A 126 25.46 7.44 -26.14
CA PHE A 126 24.55 6.95 -25.11
C PHE A 126 25.28 6.80 -23.77
N LYS A 127 24.84 7.54 -22.77
CA LYS A 127 25.25 7.36 -21.38
C LYS A 127 24.18 6.59 -20.64
N ALA A 128 24.54 5.41 -20.14
CA ALA A 128 23.65 4.65 -19.27
C ALA A 128 23.19 5.54 -18.11
N PRO A 129 21.90 5.53 -17.73
CA PRO A 129 21.45 6.26 -16.55
C PRO A 129 22.24 5.73 -15.34
N THR A 130 23.05 6.60 -14.74
CA THR A 130 23.67 6.34 -13.45
C THR A 130 22.55 6.09 -12.47
N LYS A 131 22.52 4.90 -11.83
CA LYS A 131 21.59 4.62 -10.75
C LYS A 131 21.61 5.78 -9.76
N SER A 132 20.54 6.57 -9.68
CA SER A 132 20.28 7.36 -8.50
C SER A 132 20.14 6.33 -7.37
N LYS A 133 21.05 6.40 -6.41
CA LYS A 133 20.83 5.81 -5.09
C LYS A 133 19.94 6.80 -4.36
N GLU A 134 18.65 6.70 -4.58
CA GLU A 134 17.63 7.13 -3.62
C GLU A 134 16.69 5.94 -3.50
#